data_AF-A0A1D7VXW9-F1
#
_entry.id   AF-A0A1D7VXW9-F1
#
_cell.length_a   1.000
_cell.length_b   1.000
_cell.length_c   1.000
_cell.angle_alpha   90.00
_cell.angle_beta   90.00
_cell.angle_gamma   90.00
#
_symmetry.space_group_name_H-M   'P 1'
#
loop_
_entity.id
_entity.type
_entity.pdbx_description
1 polymer ?
#
loop_
_entity_poly.entity_id
_entity_poly.type
_entity_poly.pdbx_seq_one_letter_code
_entity_poly.pdbx_strand_id
1 'polypeptide(L)'
;MPDRSARDRYPAHEEEPGAVADLRRTGINPNFWYPVAVSGSVRRNKTFAAAFAGERIVLYRGESGAVYALEDRCAHRQVPLSMGVVEGDTLRCCYHAWAYRGNGRISQIPYLPKGVDRPPRGVRAYPVREAYGLVFVFPGDREKAATARLPELPEFDSARHRTMTFSRTVRCHYSFMHENLLDMNHQFLHRGILGRIQPKLLGYESGPQSVEARYLFTQAGGKKDRGAGLLAAEGIGGGKSADVITIRTEYPYQTLHLVPEKAERPAFSLWAAYVPEDAEQRTNHAYGLLMIEKPPIPGALHLAWPFIRRFTERVFAQDRMAVEAEQRAWDEQGEDRNREVFPLILDVRDVLRSNGVPIDPESALCGAAALCGTAPRTGATSDDEPNQSAGRDEPPSA
;
A
#
# COMPACT_ATOMS: atom_id res chain seq x y z
N MET A 1 38.42 -25.20 -31.43
CA MET A 1 38.51 -24.81 -30.00
C MET A 1 37.53 -23.66 -29.80
N PRO A 2 36.49 -23.80 -28.95
CA PRO A 2 35.55 -22.71 -28.76
C PRO A 2 36.12 -21.68 -27.78
N ASP A 3 35.92 -20.42 -28.16
CA ASP A 3 36.31 -19.19 -27.50
C ASP A 3 35.80 -19.12 -26.05
N ARG A 4 36.72 -18.83 -25.11
CA ARG A 4 36.51 -18.76 -23.66
C ARG A 4 36.04 -17.38 -23.16
N SER A 5 35.68 -16.45 -24.05
CA SER A 5 35.46 -15.04 -23.70
C SER A 5 34.09 -14.67 -23.09
N ALA A 6 33.25 -15.63 -22.70
CA ALA A 6 31.90 -15.34 -22.17
C ALA A 6 31.78 -15.26 -20.63
N ARG A 7 32.87 -15.44 -19.87
CA ARG A 7 32.82 -15.54 -18.40
C ARG A 7 32.90 -14.21 -17.62
N ASP A 8 33.22 -13.08 -18.27
CA ASP A 8 33.60 -11.84 -17.57
C ASP A 8 32.56 -10.70 -17.62
N ARG A 9 31.24 -10.97 -17.75
CA ARG A 9 30.22 -9.89 -17.82
C ARG A 9 29.47 -9.56 -16.54
N TYR A 10 29.77 -10.23 -15.43
CA TYR A 10 29.19 -9.91 -14.14
C TYR A 10 30.31 -9.89 -13.10
N PRO A 11 30.52 -8.79 -12.36
CA PRO A 11 31.43 -8.83 -11.24
C PRO A 11 30.92 -9.90 -10.27
N ALA A 12 31.79 -10.83 -9.89
CA ALA A 12 31.51 -11.75 -8.80
C ALA A 12 31.37 -10.88 -7.54
N HIS A 13 30.18 -10.84 -6.96
CA HIS A 13 30.03 -10.35 -5.59
C HIS A 13 30.75 -11.36 -4.70
N GLU A 14 31.90 -10.97 -4.16
CA GLU A 14 32.52 -11.70 -3.05
C GLU A 14 31.61 -11.50 -1.82
N GLU A 15 30.86 -12.55 -1.48
CA GLU A 15 29.99 -12.59 -0.30
C GLU A 15 30.84 -12.63 0.97
N GLU A 16 30.87 -11.53 1.73
CA GLU A 16 31.22 -11.63 3.15
C GLU A 16 30.06 -12.30 3.91
N PRO A 17 30.31 -13.31 4.75
CA PRO A 17 29.25 -14.11 5.38
C PRO A 17 28.68 -13.40 6.61
N GLY A 18 27.91 -12.35 6.38
CA GLY A 18 26.80 -11.95 7.23
C GLY A 18 25.51 -12.43 6.57
N ALA A 19 24.68 -13.22 7.27
CA ALA A 19 23.41 -13.67 6.72
C ALA A 19 22.56 -12.45 6.34
N VAL A 20 22.40 -12.22 5.03
CA VAL A 20 21.52 -11.16 4.51
C VAL A 20 20.14 -11.36 5.13
N ALA A 21 19.61 -10.33 5.79
CA ALA A 21 18.36 -10.47 6.51
C ALA A 21 17.21 -10.86 5.57
N ASP A 22 16.38 -11.80 6.03
CA ASP A 22 15.22 -12.30 5.28
C ASP A 22 14.27 -11.14 4.96
N LEU A 23 14.10 -10.86 3.66
CA LEU A 23 13.26 -9.76 3.18
C LEU A 23 11.79 -9.94 3.57
N ARG A 24 11.31 -11.19 3.69
CA ARG A 24 9.91 -11.48 4.07
C ARG A 24 9.63 -11.19 5.55
N ARG A 25 10.67 -10.83 6.32
CA ARG A 25 10.57 -10.36 7.70
C ARG A 25 10.71 -8.83 7.80
N THR A 26 10.86 -8.15 6.67
CA THR A 26 10.86 -6.69 6.57
C THR A 26 9.49 -6.21 6.11
N GLY A 27 8.75 -5.59 7.01
CA GLY A 27 7.45 -5.00 6.73
C GLY A 27 7.55 -3.67 6.00
N ILE A 28 6.44 -3.28 5.40
CA ILE A 28 6.35 -2.01 4.70
C ILE A 28 6.40 -0.83 5.70
N ASN A 29 7.13 0.23 5.35
CA ASN A 29 7.31 1.39 6.23
C ASN A 29 6.02 2.21 6.29
N PRO A 30 5.44 2.46 7.47
CA PRO A 30 4.16 3.15 7.59
C PRO A 30 4.26 4.65 7.27
N ASN A 31 5.46 5.23 7.12
CA ASN A 31 5.65 6.66 6.86
C ASN A 31 5.51 7.06 5.38
N PHE A 32 4.55 6.47 4.68
CA PHE A 32 4.18 6.77 3.29
C PHE A 32 2.66 6.80 3.14
N TRP A 33 2.20 7.30 1.99
CA TRP A 33 0.77 7.33 1.65
C TRP A 33 0.33 6.01 1.01
N TYR A 34 -0.56 5.27 1.66
CA TYR A 34 -1.03 3.98 1.14
C TYR A 34 -2.50 4.05 0.74
N PRO A 35 -2.87 3.62 -0.47
CA PRO A 35 -4.28 3.45 -0.81
C PRO A 35 -4.87 2.34 0.06
N VAL A 36 -6.01 2.61 0.67
CA VAL A 36 -6.72 1.63 1.53
C VAL A 36 -8.17 1.40 1.08
N ALA A 37 -8.63 2.15 0.07
CA ALA A 37 -9.91 1.92 -0.59
C ALA A 37 -9.95 2.56 -1.98
N VAL A 38 -10.80 2.00 -2.85
CA VAL A 38 -11.28 2.74 -4.02
C VAL A 38 -12.28 3.78 -3.53
N SER A 39 -12.12 5.04 -3.91
CA SER A 39 -12.91 6.17 -3.39
C SER A 39 -14.43 5.94 -3.49
N GLY A 40 -14.90 5.42 -4.63
CA GLY A 40 -16.32 5.13 -4.85
C GLY A 40 -16.90 4.04 -3.92
N SER A 41 -16.06 3.25 -3.26
CA SER A 41 -16.48 2.27 -2.24
C SER A 41 -16.77 2.95 -0.90
N VAL A 42 -16.14 4.09 -0.61
CA VAL A 42 -16.41 4.91 0.58
C VAL A 42 -17.59 5.83 0.28
N ARG A 43 -18.78 5.25 0.34
CA ARG A 43 -20.03 5.94 0.03
C ARG A 43 -20.36 7.00 1.09
N ARG A 44 -21.00 8.08 0.66
CA ARG A 44 -21.54 9.12 1.54
C ARG A 44 -22.44 8.50 2.61
N ASN A 45 -22.29 8.96 3.85
CA ASN A 45 -23.06 8.53 5.03
C ASN A 45 -22.94 7.02 5.34
N LYS A 46 -21.85 6.38 4.88
CA LYS A 46 -21.51 4.99 5.18
C LYS A 46 -20.09 4.89 5.69
N THR A 47 -19.88 3.90 6.55
CA THR A 47 -18.57 3.43 6.95
C THR A 47 -18.02 2.44 5.93
N PHE A 48 -16.70 2.32 5.91
CA PHE A 48 -15.97 1.32 5.14
C PHE A 48 -14.81 0.82 6.00
N ALA A 49 -14.72 -0.48 6.22
CA ALA A 49 -13.63 -1.10 6.97
C ALA A 49 -12.42 -1.30 6.05
N ALA A 50 -11.24 -0.91 6.53
CA ALA A 50 -9.96 -1.08 5.87
C ALA A 50 -8.92 -1.52 6.90
N ALA A 51 -7.73 -1.88 6.44
CA ALA A 51 -6.62 -2.25 7.30
C ALA A 51 -5.29 -1.79 6.70
N PHE A 52 -4.28 -1.67 7.57
CA PHE A 52 -2.89 -1.51 7.18
C PHE A 52 -2.02 -2.28 8.18
N ALA A 53 -1.30 -3.30 7.73
CA ALA A 53 -0.38 -4.10 8.54
C ALA A 53 -0.98 -4.55 9.90
N GLY A 54 -2.23 -5.01 9.91
CA GLY A 54 -2.95 -5.42 11.11
C GLY A 54 -3.68 -4.29 11.86
N GLU A 55 -3.35 -3.02 11.60
CA GLU A 55 -4.07 -1.88 12.15
C GLU A 55 -5.44 -1.74 11.47
N ARG A 56 -6.52 -1.91 12.24
CA ARG A 56 -7.90 -1.75 11.73
C ARG A 56 -8.27 -0.28 11.60
N ILE A 57 -8.74 0.11 10.41
CA ILE A 57 -9.07 1.49 10.05
C ILE A 57 -10.52 1.56 9.60
N VAL A 58 -11.29 2.51 10.14
CA VAL A 58 -12.60 2.87 9.59
C VAL A 58 -12.45 4.12 8.75
N LEU A 59 -12.89 4.02 7.49
CA LEU A 59 -13.11 5.16 6.61
C LEU A 59 -14.59 5.55 6.68
N TYR A 60 -14.87 6.85 6.65
CA TYR A 60 -16.24 7.32 6.46
C TYR A 60 -16.27 8.63 5.68
N ARG A 61 -17.32 8.82 4.88
CA ARG A 61 -17.56 10.05 4.13
C ARG A 61 -18.76 10.78 4.71
N GLY A 62 -18.51 11.97 5.25
CA GLY A 62 -19.53 12.81 5.88
C GLY A 62 -20.44 13.53 4.88
N GLU A 63 -21.37 14.30 5.40
CA GLU A 63 -22.29 15.15 4.61
C GLU A 63 -21.58 16.31 3.91
N SER A 64 -20.41 16.75 4.39
CA SER A 64 -19.55 17.67 3.65
C SER A 64 -18.96 17.07 2.37
N GLY A 65 -18.96 15.73 2.25
CA GLY A 65 -18.26 15.00 1.20
C GLY A 65 -16.81 14.67 1.54
N ALA A 66 -16.27 15.21 2.64
CA ALA A 66 -14.93 14.88 3.12
C ALA A 66 -14.84 13.43 3.60
N VAL A 67 -13.70 12.78 3.33
CA VAL A 67 -13.35 11.46 3.85
C VAL A 67 -12.53 11.62 5.12
N TYR A 68 -12.79 10.77 6.09
CA TYR A 68 -12.06 10.69 7.34
C TYR A 68 -11.61 9.25 7.58
N ALA A 69 -10.46 9.08 8.25
CA ALA A 69 -9.89 7.79 8.61
C ALA A 69 -9.60 7.76 10.11
N LEU A 70 -10.23 6.83 10.83
CA LEU A 70 -10.05 6.66 12.27
C LEU A 70 -9.64 5.21 12.56
N GLU A 71 -9.05 4.99 13.72
CA GLU A 71 -8.90 3.64 14.27
C GLU A 71 -10.26 2.97 14.42
N ASP A 72 -10.39 1.74 13.92
CA ASP A 72 -11.64 0.97 13.93
C ASP A 72 -11.90 0.28 15.29
N ARG A 73 -11.89 1.09 16.36
CA ARG A 73 -12.08 0.61 17.73
C ARG A 73 -12.72 1.70 18.58
N CYS A 74 -13.97 1.49 19.00
CA CYS A 74 -14.62 2.41 19.92
C CYS A 74 -13.83 2.51 21.24
N ALA A 75 -13.52 3.73 21.66
CA ALA A 75 -12.78 3.98 22.90
C ALA A 75 -13.52 3.56 24.20
N HIS A 76 -14.81 3.24 24.12
CA HIS A 76 -15.60 2.77 25.27
C HIS A 76 -15.45 1.27 25.52
N ARG A 77 -15.87 0.42 24.57
CA ARG A 77 -15.85 -1.06 24.70
C ARG A 77 -15.31 -1.77 23.47
N GLN A 78 -14.47 -1.07 22.71
CA GLN A 78 -13.69 -1.61 21.60
C GLN A 78 -14.47 -2.18 20.40
N VAL A 79 -15.80 -2.05 20.39
CA VAL A 79 -16.63 -2.39 19.23
C VAL A 79 -16.13 -1.64 17.99
N PRO A 80 -16.00 -2.31 16.83
CA PRO A 80 -15.60 -1.67 15.58
C PRO A 80 -16.49 -0.47 15.25
N LEU A 81 -15.88 0.67 15.00
CA LEU A 81 -16.57 1.88 14.56
C LEU A 81 -17.08 1.77 13.12
N SER A 82 -16.54 0.84 12.33
CA SER A 82 -17.03 0.46 11.00
C SER A 82 -18.44 -0.13 11.03
N MET A 83 -18.91 -0.64 12.18
CA MET A 83 -20.31 -1.03 12.40
C MET A 83 -21.22 0.16 12.75
N GLY A 84 -20.66 1.36 12.88
CA GLY A 84 -21.35 2.57 13.30
C GLY A 84 -22.22 3.23 12.22
N VAL A 85 -22.72 4.41 12.56
CA VAL A 85 -23.57 5.24 11.69
C VAL A 85 -22.91 6.60 11.50
N VAL A 86 -22.87 7.07 10.26
CA VAL A 86 -22.39 8.42 9.94
C VAL A 86 -23.56 9.39 10.02
N GLU A 87 -23.41 10.45 10.82
CA GLU A 87 -24.38 11.54 10.97
C GLU A 87 -23.65 12.89 10.82
N GLY A 88 -24.03 13.68 9.82
CA GLY A 88 -23.26 14.87 9.43
C GLY A 88 -21.82 14.49 9.05
N ASP A 89 -20.84 15.12 9.69
CA ASP A 89 -19.40 14.78 9.56
C ASP A 89 -18.86 13.98 10.76
N THR A 90 -19.75 13.35 11.53
CA THR A 90 -19.39 12.54 12.70
C THR A 90 -19.73 11.06 12.51
N LEU A 91 -18.95 10.20 13.18
CA LEU A 91 -19.19 8.77 13.23
C LEU A 91 -19.69 8.38 14.62
N ARG A 92 -20.87 7.75 14.69
CA ARG A 92 -21.45 7.24 15.95
C ARG A 92 -21.24 5.74 16.06
N CYS A 93 -20.69 5.31 17.20
CA CYS A 93 -20.60 3.90 17.53
C CYS A 93 -21.99 3.27 17.65
N CYS A 94 -22.20 2.10 17.06
CA CYS A 94 -23.49 1.40 17.07
C CYS A 94 -23.93 0.93 18.46
N TYR A 95 -23.01 0.81 19.43
CA TYR A 95 -23.34 0.24 20.72
C TYR A 95 -23.99 1.24 21.68
N HIS A 96 -23.28 2.33 22.01
CA HIS A 96 -23.74 3.33 22.98
C HIS A 96 -23.74 4.75 22.40
N ALA A 97 -23.70 4.87 21.07
CA ALA A 97 -23.80 6.14 20.34
C ALA A 97 -22.77 7.22 20.75
N TRP A 98 -21.58 6.81 21.18
CA TRP A 98 -20.44 7.72 21.30
C TRP A 98 -20.10 8.26 19.91
N ALA A 99 -20.10 9.58 19.77
CA ALA A 99 -19.87 10.26 18.50
C ALA A 99 -18.43 10.76 18.41
N TYR A 100 -17.79 10.51 17.27
CA TYR A 100 -16.40 10.85 16.97
C TYR A 100 -16.35 11.84 15.82
N ARG A 101 -15.49 12.85 15.94
CA ARG A 101 -15.14 13.76 14.83
C ARG A 101 -14.07 13.12 13.95
N GLY A 102 -13.85 13.69 12.76
CA GLY A 102 -12.80 13.24 11.84
C GLY A 102 -11.36 13.34 12.38
N ASN A 103 -11.14 14.08 13.47
CA ASN A 103 -9.87 14.11 14.20
C ASN A 103 -9.79 13.09 15.35
N GLY A 104 -10.75 12.16 15.45
CA GLY A 104 -10.79 11.09 16.44
C GLY A 104 -11.33 11.49 17.81
N ARG A 105 -11.54 12.80 18.06
CA ARG A 105 -12.06 13.28 19.35
C ARG A 105 -13.54 12.97 19.50
N ILE A 106 -13.93 12.60 20.73
CA ILE A 106 -15.34 12.38 21.08
C ILE A 106 -16.07 13.73 21.12
N SER A 107 -17.04 13.92 20.23
CA SER A 107 -17.92 15.10 20.23
C SER A 107 -19.03 14.96 21.26
N GLN A 108 -19.63 13.77 21.38
CA GLN A 108 -20.82 13.54 22.21
C GLN A 108 -20.81 12.16 22.86
N ILE A 109 -21.22 12.12 24.13
CA ILE A 109 -21.59 10.92 24.87
C ILE A 109 -23.05 11.15 25.30
N PRO A 110 -24.05 10.48 24.69
CA PRO A 110 -25.46 10.88 24.79
C PRO A 110 -26.02 10.93 26.21
N TYR A 111 -25.49 10.10 27.12
CA TYR A 111 -25.97 9.94 28.48
C TYR A 111 -25.15 10.73 29.53
N LEU A 112 -24.17 11.53 29.10
CA LEU A 112 -23.44 12.44 30.00
C LEU A 112 -23.84 13.89 29.75
N PRO A 113 -24.03 14.71 30.80
CA PRO A 113 -24.25 16.15 30.65
C PRO A 113 -23.09 16.82 29.92
N LYS A 114 -23.37 17.95 29.25
CA LYS A 114 -22.31 18.82 28.70
C LYS A 114 -21.44 19.34 29.85
N GLY A 115 -20.12 19.38 29.66
CA GLY A 115 -19.17 19.97 30.62
C GLY A 115 -18.62 19.03 31.68
N VAL A 116 -19.07 17.77 31.76
CA VAL A 116 -18.45 16.76 32.63
C VAL A 116 -17.15 16.27 32.00
N ASP A 117 -16.10 16.12 32.81
CA ASP A 117 -14.80 15.62 32.37
C ASP A 117 -14.90 14.19 31.84
N ARG A 118 -14.24 13.93 30.69
CA ARG A 118 -14.48 12.73 29.87
C ARG A 118 -13.26 11.81 29.82
N PRO A 119 -13.33 10.58 30.34
CA PRO A 119 -12.35 9.54 30.04
C PRO A 119 -12.86 8.67 28.88
N PRO A 120 -12.06 8.17 27.92
CA PRO A 120 -10.82 8.66 27.26
C PRO A 120 -11.04 9.81 26.23
N ARG A 121 -9.95 10.35 25.65
CA ARG A 121 -9.98 11.54 24.76
C ARG A 121 -10.55 11.28 23.35
N GLY A 122 -10.57 10.03 22.89
CA GLY A 122 -10.95 9.68 21.52
C GLY A 122 -10.30 8.38 21.03
N VAL A 123 -10.19 8.28 19.71
CA VAL A 123 -9.46 7.22 19.00
C VAL A 123 -8.38 7.84 18.13
N ARG A 124 -7.42 7.04 17.66
CA ARG A 124 -6.43 7.52 16.69
C ARG A 124 -7.12 8.00 15.40
N ALA A 125 -6.64 9.09 14.83
CA ALA A 125 -7.07 9.60 13.54
C ALA A 125 -5.88 9.67 12.59
N TYR A 126 -6.06 9.14 11.39
CA TYR A 126 -5.02 9.09 10.38
C TYR A 126 -5.17 10.25 9.39
N PRO A 127 -4.06 10.88 8.95
CA PRO A 127 -4.09 11.73 7.78
C PRO A 127 -4.66 10.95 6.59
N VAL A 128 -5.53 11.62 5.83
CA VAL A 128 -6.22 11.03 4.69
C VAL A 128 -6.19 11.99 3.51
N ARG A 129 -5.96 11.46 2.31
CA ARG A 129 -6.03 12.20 1.05
C ARG A 129 -6.82 11.38 0.04
N GLU A 130 -7.70 12.04 -0.70
CA GLU A 130 -8.41 11.42 -1.81
C GLU A 130 -7.76 11.88 -3.12
N ALA A 131 -7.19 10.93 -3.87
CA ALA A 131 -6.46 11.20 -5.10
C ALA A 131 -6.59 10.01 -6.05
N TYR A 132 -6.58 10.26 -7.36
CA TYR A 132 -6.58 9.20 -8.39
C TYR A 132 -7.74 8.19 -8.28
N GLY A 133 -8.89 8.61 -7.75
CA GLY A 133 -10.03 7.71 -7.49
C GLY A 133 -9.80 6.72 -6.36
N LEU A 134 -8.78 6.93 -5.52
CA LEU A 134 -8.41 6.13 -4.36
C LEU A 134 -8.45 6.99 -3.09
N VAL A 135 -8.62 6.34 -1.94
CA VAL A 135 -8.45 6.95 -0.61
C VAL A 135 -7.12 6.48 -0.04
N PHE A 136 -6.21 7.43 0.12
CA PHE A 136 -4.89 7.23 0.72
C PHE A 136 -4.93 7.58 2.21
N VAL A 137 -4.32 6.73 3.02
CA VAL A 137 -4.08 6.96 4.44
C VAL A 137 -2.58 7.02 4.70
N PHE A 138 -2.15 7.81 5.68
CA PHE A 138 -0.78 7.82 6.20
C PHE A 138 -0.75 7.10 7.56
N PRO A 139 -0.36 5.81 7.62
CA PRO A 139 -0.44 5.00 8.84
C PRO A 139 0.64 5.33 9.87
N GLY A 140 1.74 5.96 9.47
CA GLY A 140 2.88 6.21 10.34
C GLY A 140 2.74 7.42 11.25
N ASP A 141 3.86 8.11 11.44
CA ASP A 141 3.93 9.34 12.21
C ASP A 141 3.18 10.47 11.50
N ARG A 142 2.10 10.94 12.13
CA ARG A 142 1.22 11.99 11.59
C ARG A 142 1.98 13.26 11.20
N GLU A 143 3.04 13.62 11.91
CA GLU A 143 3.81 14.85 11.61
C GLU A 143 4.56 14.74 10.28
N LYS A 144 4.92 13.53 9.85
CA LYS A 144 5.60 13.29 8.56
C LYS A 144 4.66 13.34 7.37
N ALA A 145 3.35 13.20 7.57
CA ALA A 145 2.37 13.20 6.49
C ALA A 145 2.33 14.52 5.70
N ALA A 146 2.68 15.64 6.36
CA ALA A 146 2.68 16.96 5.72
C ALA A 146 3.73 17.09 4.61
N THR A 147 4.91 16.48 4.81
CA THR A 147 6.03 16.53 3.86
C THR A 147 6.11 15.31 2.95
N ALA A 148 5.41 14.22 3.29
CA ALA A 148 5.30 13.03 2.44
C ALA A 148 4.52 13.32 1.15
N ARG A 149 5.12 12.91 0.02
CA ARG A 149 4.55 13.10 -1.32
C ARG A 149 3.62 11.95 -1.68
N LEU A 150 2.52 12.30 -2.37
CA LEU A 150 1.76 11.32 -3.14
C LEU A 150 2.53 10.97 -4.42
N PRO A 151 2.28 9.79 -5.03
CA PRO A 151 2.88 9.45 -6.32
C PRO A 151 2.42 10.45 -7.40
N GLU A 152 3.32 10.85 -8.28
CA GLU A 152 2.99 11.72 -9.42
C GLU A 152 2.56 10.87 -10.61
N LEU A 153 1.29 10.99 -11.03
CA LEU A 153 0.69 10.16 -12.09
C LEU A 153 0.13 11.04 -13.22
N PRO A 154 0.99 11.63 -14.08
CA PRO A 154 0.55 12.57 -15.11
C PRO A 154 -0.40 11.96 -16.14
N GLU A 155 -0.33 10.65 -16.39
CA GLU A 155 -1.24 9.96 -17.30
C GLU A 155 -2.66 9.80 -16.73
N PHE A 156 -2.83 9.84 -15.40
CA PHE A 156 -4.14 9.61 -14.79
C PHE A 156 -5.15 10.72 -15.14
N ASP A 157 -4.73 11.98 -15.05
CA ASP A 157 -5.58 13.16 -15.33
C ASP A 157 -5.55 13.56 -16.82
N SER A 158 -4.85 12.79 -17.66
CA SER A 158 -4.70 13.09 -19.07
C SER A 158 -5.97 12.77 -19.86
N ALA A 159 -6.47 13.74 -20.63
CA ALA A 159 -7.57 13.53 -21.57
C ALA A 159 -7.25 12.47 -22.65
N ARG A 160 -5.97 12.15 -22.86
CA ARG A 160 -5.50 11.13 -23.81
C ARG A 160 -5.62 9.72 -23.27
N HIS A 161 -5.68 9.53 -21.96
CA HIS A 161 -5.68 8.21 -21.36
C HIS A 161 -7.06 7.83 -20.83
N ARG A 162 -7.27 6.53 -20.70
CA ARG A 162 -8.38 5.96 -19.93
C ARG A 162 -7.81 5.05 -18.86
N THR A 163 -8.23 5.26 -17.63
CA THR A 163 -7.75 4.49 -16.48
C THR A 163 -8.68 3.33 -16.15
N MET A 164 -8.09 2.16 -15.93
CA MET A 164 -8.68 1.00 -15.30
C MET A 164 -8.09 0.82 -13.91
N THR A 165 -8.95 0.82 -12.89
CA THR A 165 -8.53 0.61 -11.51
C THR A 165 -8.60 -0.88 -11.14
N PHE A 166 -7.49 -1.40 -10.62
CA PHE A 166 -7.37 -2.71 -9.99
C PHE A 166 -7.36 -2.57 -8.47
N SER A 167 -8.00 -3.52 -7.80
CA SER A 167 -8.12 -3.56 -6.34
C SER A 167 -8.38 -5.02 -5.97
N ARG A 168 -7.35 -5.75 -5.55
CA ARG A 168 -7.39 -7.20 -5.35
C ARG A 168 -6.54 -7.61 -4.16
N THR A 169 -7.08 -8.47 -3.31
CA THR A 169 -6.30 -9.17 -2.28
C THR A 169 -5.43 -10.25 -2.91
N VAL A 170 -4.18 -10.33 -2.44
CA VAL A 170 -3.18 -11.33 -2.80
C VAL A 170 -2.56 -11.86 -1.50
N ARG A 171 -2.54 -13.18 -1.32
CA ARG A 171 -2.01 -13.83 -0.11
C ARG A 171 -0.50 -14.05 -0.20
N CYS A 172 0.23 -12.94 -0.26
CA CYS A 172 1.68 -12.95 -0.13
C CYS A 172 2.19 -11.68 0.55
N HIS A 173 3.42 -11.73 1.05
CA HIS A 173 4.19 -10.57 1.46
C HIS A 173 4.37 -9.60 0.30
N TYR A 174 4.27 -8.29 0.58
CA TYR A 174 4.23 -7.23 -0.45
C TYR A 174 5.44 -7.29 -1.40
N SER A 175 6.61 -7.71 -0.91
CA SER A 175 7.83 -7.79 -1.71
C SER A 175 7.76 -8.80 -2.85
N PHE A 176 6.97 -9.88 -2.73
CA PHE A 176 6.81 -10.86 -3.82
C PHE A 176 6.21 -10.21 -5.06
N MET A 177 5.30 -9.25 -4.89
CA MET A 177 4.71 -8.51 -5.99
C MET A 177 5.72 -7.60 -6.69
N HIS A 178 6.60 -6.95 -5.92
CA HIS A 178 7.66 -6.11 -6.48
C HIS A 178 8.66 -6.91 -7.32
N GLU A 179 9.11 -8.05 -6.80
CA GLU A 179 10.01 -8.98 -7.52
C GLU A 179 9.32 -9.51 -8.78
N ASN A 180 8.06 -9.98 -8.66
CA ASN A 180 7.29 -10.49 -9.78
C ASN A 180 7.13 -9.46 -10.90
N LEU A 181 6.69 -8.23 -10.61
CA LEU A 181 6.49 -7.23 -11.67
C LEU A 181 7.80 -6.76 -12.31
N LEU A 182 8.96 -6.82 -11.63
CA LEU A 182 10.24 -6.40 -12.22
C LEU A 182 10.95 -7.53 -12.99
N ASP A 183 10.75 -8.79 -12.61
CA ASP A 183 11.37 -9.93 -13.27
C ASP A 183 10.68 -10.26 -14.60
N MET A 184 11.08 -9.65 -15.72
CA MET A 184 10.48 -10.01 -17.01
C MET A 184 10.81 -11.44 -17.46
N ASN A 185 11.69 -12.19 -16.83
CA ASN A 185 11.91 -13.59 -17.22
C ASN A 185 10.69 -14.48 -16.90
N HIS A 186 9.81 -14.08 -15.99
CA HIS A 186 8.57 -14.81 -15.72
C HIS A 186 7.56 -14.76 -16.88
N GLN A 187 7.83 -14.07 -18.00
CA GLN A 187 6.94 -14.08 -19.17
C GLN A 187 6.64 -15.49 -19.72
N PHE A 188 7.47 -16.49 -19.38
CA PHE A 188 7.14 -17.89 -19.62
C PHE A 188 5.79 -18.32 -18.99
N LEU A 189 5.44 -17.77 -17.82
CA LEU A 189 4.16 -17.98 -17.15
C LEU A 189 2.98 -17.57 -18.04
N HIS A 190 3.13 -16.45 -18.75
CA HIS A 190 2.12 -15.86 -19.62
C HIS A 190 2.13 -16.39 -21.06
N ARG A 191 2.96 -17.39 -21.39
CA ARG A 191 3.12 -17.89 -22.76
C ARG A 191 1.81 -18.28 -23.47
N GLY A 192 0.81 -18.73 -22.72
CA GLY A 192 -0.53 -19.08 -23.26
C GLY A 192 -1.42 -17.88 -23.58
N ILE A 193 -1.12 -16.71 -22.99
CA ILE A 193 -1.87 -15.46 -23.13
C ILE A 193 -1.15 -14.48 -24.04
N LEU A 194 0.15 -14.27 -23.81
CA LEU A 194 1.01 -13.30 -24.50
C LEU A 194 1.78 -13.90 -25.69
N GLY A 195 1.77 -15.22 -25.85
CA GLY A 195 2.63 -15.91 -26.81
C GLY A 195 4.08 -16.00 -26.32
N ARG A 196 5.02 -16.39 -27.21
CA ARG A 196 6.45 -16.39 -26.88
C ARG A 196 7.02 -15.00 -27.08
N ILE A 197 7.13 -14.27 -25.98
CA ILE A 197 7.86 -13.01 -25.89
C ILE A 197 9.23 -13.32 -25.30
N GLN A 198 10.28 -12.80 -25.92
CA GLN A 198 11.62 -12.85 -25.35
C GLN A 198 11.98 -11.44 -24.86
N PRO A 199 11.98 -11.21 -23.54
CA PRO A 199 12.46 -9.97 -22.96
C PRO A 199 13.99 -9.96 -23.02
N LYS A 200 14.55 -8.84 -23.45
CA LYS A 200 15.98 -8.57 -23.38
C LYS A 200 16.20 -7.36 -22.49
N LEU A 201 16.87 -7.56 -21.36
CA LEU A 201 17.30 -6.44 -20.52
C LEU A 201 18.29 -5.57 -21.32
N LEU A 202 17.94 -4.29 -21.49
CA LEU A 202 18.79 -3.29 -22.14
C LEU A 202 19.80 -2.70 -21.15
N GLY A 203 19.38 -2.57 -19.89
CA GLY A 203 20.14 -2.02 -18.80
C GLY A 203 19.21 -1.71 -17.62
N TYR A 204 19.80 -1.44 -16.47
CA TYR A 204 19.06 -1.00 -15.30
C TYR A 204 19.93 -0.09 -14.42
N GLU A 205 19.28 0.72 -13.61
CA GLU A 205 19.89 1.58 -12.61
C GLU A 205 19.32 1.24 -11.23
N SER A 206 20.18 1.30 -10.21
CA SER A 206 19.80 1.05 -8.82
C SER A 206 20.31 2.20 -7.95
N GLY A 207 19.51 2.58 -6.95
CA GLY A 207 19.81 3.61 -5.99
C GLY A 207 19.17 3.32 -4.63
N PRO A 208 19.35 4.21 -3.64
CA PRO A 208 18.94 3.92 -2.26
C PRO A 208 17.45 3.66 -2.06
N GLN A 209 16.59 4.20 -2.94
CA GLN A 209 15.12 4.10 -2.82
C GLN A 209 14.45 3.57 -4.09
N SER A 210 15.21 3.25 -5.13
CA SER A 210 14.63 2.83 -6.39
C SER A 210 15.54 1.93 -7.22
N VAL A 211 14.89 1.10 -8.03
CA VAL A 211 15.51 0.30 -9.09
C VAL A 211 14.68 0.47 -10.34
N GLU A 212 15.31 0.81 -11.46
CA GLU A 212 14.65 0.99 -12.75
C GLU A 212 15.32 0.15 -13.83
N ALA A 213 14.55 -0.69 -14.51
CA ALA A 213 15.03 -1.56 -15.58
C ALA A 213 14.32 -1.27 -16.89
N ARG A 214 15.06 -1.36 -17.99
CA ARG A 214 14.54 -1.22 -19.35
C ARG A 214 14.65 -2.53 -20.09
N TYR A 215 13.54 -3.00 -20.62
CA TYR A 215 13.45 -4.24 -21.38
C TYR A 215 13.00 -3.97 -22.81
N LEU A 216 13.62 -4.66 -23.75
CA LEU A 216 13.15 -4.75 -25.12
C LEU A 216 12.32 -6.01 -25.30
N PHE A 217 11.08 -5.85 -25.76
CA PHE A 217 10.18 -6.97 -26.01
C PHE A 217 10.18 -7.30 -27.49
N THR A 218 10.76 -8.45 -27.84
CA THR A 218 10.73 -8.98 -29.21
C THR A 218 9.75 -10.15 -29.31
N GLN A 219 8.87 -10.14 -30.31
CA GLN A 219 8.00 -11.29 -30.59
C GLN A 219 8.83 -12.42 -31.21
N ALA A 220 8.97 -13.54 -30.51
CA ALA A 220 9.74 -14.70 -30.97
C ALA A 220 8.91 -15.73 -31.77
N GLY A 221 7.68 -15.38 -32.18
CA GLY A 221 6.76 -16.24 -32.94
C GLY A 221 6.00 -17.28 -32.09
N GLY A 222 4.75 -17.59 -32.48
CA GLY A 222 3.87 -18.58 -31.82
C GLY A 222 2.39 -18.37 -32.13
N LYS A 223 1.55 -19.42 -32.01
CA LYS A 223 0.09 -19.31 -32.19
C LYS A 223 -0.51 -18.48 -31.05
N LYS A 224 -0.97 -17.27 -31.35
CA LYS A 224 -1.74 -16.42 -30.41
C LYS A 224 -3.12 -17.05 -30.19
N ASP A 225 -3.63 -17.00 -28.97
CA ASP A 225 -5.04 -17.26 -28.70
C ASP A 225 -5.88 -16.25 -29.53
N ARG A 226 -6.89 -16.71 -30.28
CA ARG A 226 -7.57 -15.88 -31.30
C ARG A 226 -8.21 -14.62 -30.70
N GLY A 227 -8.55 -14.64 -29.40
CA GLY A 227 -9.05 -13.48 -28.65
C GLY A 227 -7.97 -12.56 -28.07
N ALA A 228 -6.73 -13.03 -27.90
CA ALA A 228 -5.59 -12.23 -27.43
C ALA A 228 -4.87 -11.51 -28.58
N GLY A 229 -4.98 -12.03 -29.81
CA GLY A 229 -4.38 -11.44 -31.01
C GLY A 229 -4.86 -10.02 -31.33
N LEU A 230 -6.12 -9.69 -31.03
CA LEU A 230 -6.70 -8.36 -31.27
C LEU A 230 -6.25 -7.31 -30.23
N LEU A 231 -5.99 -7.74 -28.99
CA LEU A 231 -5.49 -6.87 -27.91
C LEU A 231 -3.99 -6.62 -28.02
N ALA A 232 -3.23 -7.62 -28.46
CA ALA A 232 -1.85 -7.42 -28.87
C ALA A 232 -1.78 -6.45 -30.06
N ALA A 233 -2.74 -6.50 -30.99
CA ALA A 233 -2.75 -5.60 -32.14
C ALA A 233 -3.01 -4.11 -31.80
N GLU A 234 -3.58 -3.80 -30.62
CA GLU A 234 -3.93 -2.41 -30.24
C GLU A 234 -3.32 -1.92 -28.92
N GLY A 235 -2.71 -2.78 -28.09
CA GLY A 235 -2.12 -2.36 -26.81
C GLY A 235 -0.74 -2.94 -26.47
N ILE A 236 -0.35 -4.08 -27.06
CA ILE A 236 0.99 -4.70 -26.89
C ILE A 236 1.38 -5.39 -28.21
N GLY A 237 2.02 -4.67 -29.12
CA GLY A 237 2.59 -5.26 -30.34
C GLY A 237 1.67 -5.36 -31.57
N GLY A 238 1.03 -4.25 -31.95
CA GLY A 238 0.34 -4.08 -33.24
C GLY A 238 1.24 -3.75 -34.43
N GLY A 239 2.49 -3.38 -34.18
CA GLY A 239 3.51 -3.20 -35.21
C GLY A 239 4.55 -4.31 -35.15
N LYS A 240 5.28 -4.51 -36.25
CA LYS A 240 6.56 -5.26 -36.29
C LYS A 240 7.69 -4.57 -35.49
N SER A 241 7.36 -3.60 -34.64
CA SER A 241 8.26 -2.73 -33.91
C SER A 241 8.54 -3.28 -32.52
N ALA A 242 9.74 -3.03 -32.00
CA ALA A 242 10.14 -3.52 -30.69
C ALA A 242 9.63 -2.56 -29.61
N ASP A 243 8.87 -3.06 -28.64
CA ASP A 243 8.35 -2.22 -27.56
C ASP A 243 9.39 -2.16 -26.43
N VAL A 244 9.65 -0.95 -25.92
CA VAL A 244 10.51 -0.76 -24.73
C VAL A 244 9.61 -0.65 -23.51
N ILE A 245 9.82 -1.52 -22.55
CA ILE A 245 9.14 -1.50 -21.26
C ILE A 245 10.15 -1.02 -20.21
N THR A 246 9.84 0.09 -19.55
CA THR A 246 10.55 0.58 -18.39
C THR A 246 9.76 0.21 -17.14
N ILE A 247 10.38 -0.50 -16.21
CA ILE A 247 9.77 -0.88 -14.93
C ILE A 247 10.60 -0.27 -13.81
N ARG A 248 9.96 0.45 -12.90
CA ARG A 248 10.61 1.10 -11.79
C ARG A 248 9.94 0.69 -10.49
N THR A 249 10.72 0.09 -9.59
CA THR A 249 10.36 0.06 -8.17
C THR A 249 10.88 1.35 -7.56
N GLU A 250 9.99 2.23 -7.12
CA GLU A 250 10.34 3.42 -6.34
C GLU A 250 9.60 3.31 -5.03
N TYR A 251 10.34 3.00 -3.96
CA TYR A 251 9.73 2.58 -2.70
C TYR A 251 8.69 3.60 -2.19
N PRO A 252 7.45 3.18 -1.85
CA PRO A 252 6.95 1.80 -1.76
C PRO A 252 6.11 1.36 -2.98
N TYR A 253 6.14 2.09 -4.08
CA TYR A 253 5.32 1.84 -5.27
C TYR A 253 6.11 1.18 -6.39
N GLN A 254 5.39 0.80 -7.44
CA GLN A 254 5.99 0.34 -8.68
C GLN A 254 5.28 0.94 -9.88
N THR A 255 6.04 1.28 -10.91
CA THR A 255 5.51 1.73 -12.20
C THR A 255 6.01 0.87 -13.34
N LEU A 256 5.20 0.77 -14.39
CA LEU A 256 5.58 0.16 -15.65
C LEU A 256 5.09 1.08 -16.78
N HIS A 257 6.00 1.45 -17.67
CA HIS A 257 5.72 2.27 -18.84
C HIS A 257 6.13 1.51 -20.09
N LEU A 258 5.19 1.30 -21.02
CA LEU A 258 5.49 0.74 -22.33
C LEU A 258 5.48 1.88 -23.35
N VAL A 259 6.65 2.15 -23.90
CA VAL A 259 6.88 3.16 -24.93
C VAL A 259 7.18 2.44 -26.25
N PRO A 260 6.30 2.56 -27.26
CA PRO A 260 6.58 2.04 -28.60
C PRO A 260 7.85 2.70 -29.18
N GLU A 261 8.65 1.96 -29.94
CA GLU A 261 9.96 2.42 -30.48
C GLU A 261 9.93 3.80 -31.18
N LYS A 262 8.80 4.15 -31.80
CA LYS A 262 8.61 5.39 -32.58
C LYS A 262 7.79 6.45 -31.83
N ALA A 263 7.51 6.24 -30.55
CA ALA A 263 6.73 7.15 -29.73
C ALA A 263 7.63 7.82 -28.67
N GLU A 264 7.33 9.08 -28.36
CA GLU A 264 8.00 9.81 -27.28
C GLU A 264 7.34 9.60 -25.92
N ARG A 265 6.17 8.95 -25.88
CA ARG A 265 5.30 8.83 -24.70
C ARG A 265 4.79 7.40 -24.54
N PRO A 266 4.46 6.98 -23.30
CA PRO A 266 3.94 5.65 -23.07
C PRO A 266 2.54 5.50 -23.68
N ALA A 267 2.32 4.41 -24.40
CA ALA A 267 0.98 3.98 -24.82
C ALA A 267 0.22 3.30 -23.66
N PHE A 268 0.97 2.83 -22.67
CA PHE A 268 0.50 2.09 -21.51
C PHE A 268 1.37 2.44 -20.31
N SER A 269 0.71 2.89 -19.24
CA SER A 269 1.33 3.16 -17.94
C SER A 269 0.58 2.40 -16.85
N LEU A 270 1.28 1.68 -15.99
CA LEU A 270 0.76 1.06 -14.79
C LEU A 270 1.43 1.70 -13.59
N TRP A 271 0.63 2.06 -12.59
CA TRP A 271 1.10 2.31 -11.23
C TRP A 271 0.50 1.28 -10.30
N ALA A 272 1.29 0.74 -9.38
CA ALA A 272 0.87 -0.26 -8.41
C ALA A 272 1.38 0.04 -6.99
N ALA A 273 0.55 -0.30 -6.00
CA ALA A 273 0.90 -0.31 -4.59
C ALA A 273 0.39 -1.61 -3.94
N TYR A 274 1.21 -2.21 -3.09
CA TYR A 274 0.94 -3.49 -2.44
C TYR A 274 0.85 -3.28 -0.94
N VAL A 275 -0.37 -3.16 -0.41
CA VAL A 275 -0.60 -2.66 0.95
C VAL A 275 -0.91 -3.84 1.88
N PRO A 276 -0.09 -4.14 2.90
CA PRO A 276 -0.35 -5.26 3.80
C PRO A 276 -1.64 -5.09 4.58
N GLU A 277 -2.41 -6.17 4.76
CA GLU A 277 -3.67 -6.15 5.52
C GLU A 277 -3.50 -6.69 6.94
N ASP A 278 -2.76 -7.79 7.11
CA ASP A 278 -2.50 -8.46 8.40
C ASP A 278 -1.18 -8.04 9.07
N ALA A 279 -1.05 -8.34 10.36
CA ALA A 279 0.08 -7.93 11.19
C ALA A 279 1.39 -8.63 10.77
N GLU A 280 1.29 -9.88 10.33
CA GLU A 280 2.39 -10.67 9.80
C GLU A 280 2.76 -10.30 8.36
N GLN A 281 1.99 -9.40 7.74
CA GLN A 281 2.10 -8.97 6.33
C GLN A 281 2.14 -10.14 5.35
N ARG A 282 1.39 -11.22 5.61
CA ARG A 282 1.27 -12.39 4.71
C ARG A 282 0.20 -12.23 3.64
N THR A 283 -0.61 -11.18 3.75
CA THR A 283 -1.62 -10.77 2.79
C THR A 283 -1.44 -9.30 2.49
N ASN A 284 -1.46 -8.97 1.20
CA ASN A 284 -1.51 -7.59 0.74
C ASN A 284 -2.74 -7.35 -0.14
N HIS A 285 -3.23 -6.13 -0.13
CA HIS A 285 -4.18 -5.63 -1.09
C HIS A 285 -3.44 -4.85 -2.18
N ALA A 286 -3.45 -5.38 -3.39
CA ALA A 286 -2.86 -4.77 -4.57
C ALA A 286 -3.83 -3.74 -5.16
N TYR A 287 -3.43 -2.46 -5.13
CA TYR A 287 -4.08 -1.38 -5.85
C TYR A 287 -3.29 -1.08 -7.12
N GLY A 288 -3.96 -1.00 -8.26
CA GLY A 288 -3.33 -0.70 -9.53
C GLY A 288 -4.13 0.34 -10.32
N LEU A 289 -3.43 1.23 -11.00
CA LEU A 289 -3.99 2.18 -11.94
C LEU A 289 -3.36 1.91 -13.30
N LEU A 290 -4.15 1.33 -14.20
CA LEU A 290 -3.71 1.07 -15.56
C LEU A 290 -4.25 2.12 -16.51
N MET A 291 -3.36 2.95 -17.03
CA MET A 291 -3.64 4.08 -17.90
C MET A 291 -3.27 3.71 -19.33
N ILE A 292 -4.28 3.65 -20.20
CA ILE A 292 -4.12 3.23 -21.59
C ILE A 292 -4.42 4.42 -22.49
N GLU A 293 -3.52 4.72 -23.42
CA GLU A 293 -3.72 5.79 -24.39
C GLU A 293 -4.93 5.48 -25.30
N LYS A 294 -5.76 6.50 -25.54
CA LYS A 294 -6.93 6.39 -26.42
C LYS A 294 -6.45 6.30 -27.87
N PRO A 295 -6.89 5.29 -28.63
CA PRO A 295 -6.60 5.22 -30.05
C PRO A 295 -7.22 6.41 -30.79
N PRO A 296 -6.68 6.79 -31.95
CA PRO A 296 -7.18 7.92 -32.73
C PRO A 296 -8.61 7.70 -33.24
N ILE A 297 -9.08 6.44 -33.30
CA ILE A 297 -10.41 6.07 -33.75
C ILE A 297 -11.40 6.25 -32.58
N PRO A 298 -12.38 7.17 -32.69
CA PRO A 298 -13.39 7.35 -31.66
C PRO A 298 -14.19 6.06 -31.43
N GLY A 299 -14.44 5.72 -30.16
CA GLY A 299 -15.23 4.53 -29.81
C GLY A 299 -14.47 3.19 -29.82
N ALA A 300 -13.32 3.08 -30.49
CA ALA A 300 -12.56 1.82 -30.58
C ALA A 300 -12.19 1.27 -29.19
N LEU A 301 -11.70 2.14 -28.30
CA LEU A 301 -11.37 1.75 -26.93
C LEU A 301 -12.59 1.28 -26.13
N HIS A 302 -13.80 1.79 -26.41
CA HIS A 302 -15.00 1.32 -25.74
C HIS A 302 -15.33 -0.12 -26.11
N LEU A 303 -15.15 -0.47 -27.39
CA LEU A 303 -15.36 -1.83 -27.89
C LEU A 303 -14.27 -2.80 -27.39
N ALA A 304 -13.01 -2.34 -27.33
CA ALA A 304 -11.89 -3.14 -26.82
C ALA A 304 -11.89 -3.31 -25.29
N TRP A 305 -12.54 -2.41 -24.54
CA TRP A 305 -12.48 -2.36 -23.07
C TRP A 305 -12.80 -3.68 -22.35
N PRO A 306 -13.89 -4.40 -22.68
CA PRO A 306 -14.19 -5.67 -22.01
C PRO A 306 -13.12 -6.73 -22.25
N PHE A 307 -12.50 -6.72 -23.44
CA PHE A 307 -11.43 -7.63 -23.81
C PHE A 307 -10.13 -7.28 -23.07
N ILE A 308 -9.74 -6.00 -23.03
CA ILE A 308 -8.59 -5.51 -22.26
C ILE A 308 -8.71 -5.92 -20.79
N ARG A 309 -9.91 -5.70 -20.21
CA ARG A 309 -10.20 -6.07 -18.83
C ARG A 309 -10.01 -7.58 -18.60
N ARG A 310 -10.65 -8.41 -19.44
CA ARG A 310 -10.53 -9.87 -19.34
C ARG A 310 -9.09 -10.36 -19.53
N PHE A 311 -8.34 -9.74 -20.43
CA PHE A 311 -6.94 -10.04 -20.63
C PHE A 311 -6.12 -9.73 -19.38
N THR A 312 -6.26 -8.51 -18.84
CA THR A 312 -5.50 -8.09 -17.65
C THR A 312 -5.87 -8.91 -16.42
N GLU A 313 -7.14 -9.27 -16.25
CA GLU A 313 -7.58 -10.18 -15.19
C GLU A 313 -6.95 -11.57 -15.30
N ARG A 314 -6.74 -12.10 -16.52
CA ARG A 314 -6.07 -13.39 -16.72
C ARG A 314 -4.57 -13.33 -16.42
N VAL A 315 -3.89 -12.26 -16.84
CA VAL A 315 -2.45 -12.04 -16.53
C VAL A 315 -2.27 -11.99 -15.02
N PHE A 316 -3.00 -11.09 -14.35
CA PHE A 316 -2.95 -10.95 -12.89
C PHE A 316 -3.30 -12.25 -12.15
N ALA A 317 -4.22 -13.06 -12.66
CA ALA A 317 -4.55 -14.35 -12.03
C ALA A 317 -3.37 -15.33 -12.05
N GLN A 318 -2.53 -15.29 -13.10
CA GLN A 318 -1.33 -16.11 -13.17
C GLN A 318 -0.25 -15.59 -12.23
N ASP A 319 -0.03 -14.28 -12.20
CA ASP A 319 0.92 -13.64 -11.27
C ASP A 319 0.56 -13.94 -9.82
N ARG A 320 -0.72 -13.73 -9.47
CA ARG A 320 -1.27 -14.07 -8.15
C ARG A 320 -1.00 -15.53 -7.79
N MET A 321 -1.20 -16.45 -8.73
CA MET A 321 -0.95 -17.87 -8.49
C MET A 321 0.52 -18.14 -8.13
N ALA A 322 1.46 -17.52 -8.85
CA ALA A 322 2.90 -17.70 -8.63
C ALA A 322 3.33 -17.12 -7.28
N VAL A 323 3.02 -15.84 -7.00
CA VAL A 323 3.43 -15.18 -5.76
C VAL A 323 2.78 -15.79 -4.52
N GLU A 324 1.53 -16.26 -4.59
CA GLU A 324 0.90 -17.00 -3.48
C GLU A 324 1.54 -18.38 -3.30
N ALA A 325 2.08 -18.99 -4.36
CA ALA A 325 2.83 -20.25 -4.24
C ALA A 325 4.19 -20.03 -3.58
N GLU A 326 4.88 -18.95 -3.92
CA GLU A 326 6.13 -18.57 -3.25
C GLU A 326 5.91 -18.25 -1.77
N GLN A 327 4.82 -17.54 -1.42
CA GLN A 327 4.46 -17.32 -0.02
C GLN A 327 4.28 -18.64 0.73
N ARG A 328 3.52 -19.60 0.16
CA ARG A 328 3.32 -20.91 0.79
C ARG A 328 4.65 -21.66 0.96
N ALA A 329 5.53 -21.59 -0.03
CA ALA A 329 6.85 -22.22 0.06
C ALA A 329 7.69 -21.60 1.19
N TRP A 330 7.68 -20.26 1.34
CA TRP A 330 8.35 -19.58 2.45
C TRP A 330 7.72 -19.96 3.80
N ASP A 331 6.39 -20.04 3.89
CA ASP A 331 5.67 -20.45 5.11
C ASP A 331 6.05 -21.88 5.56
N GLU A 332 6.16 -22.82 4.60
CA GLU A 332 6.56 -24.21 4.85
C GLU A 332 8.03 -24.33 5.26
N GLN A 333 8.89 -23.45 4.74
CA GLN A 333 10.34 -23.46 5.01
C GLN A 333 10.71 -22.71 6.29
N GLY A 334 9.92 -21.71 6.68
CA GLY A 334 10.14 -20.84 7.84
C GLY A 334 11.20 -19.74 7.64
N GLU A 335 11.84 -19.70 6.47
CA GLU A 335 12.89 -18.77 6.09
C GLU A 335 12.96 -18.63 4.56
N ASP A 336 13.57 -17.54 4.09
CA ASP A 336 13.86 -17.34 2.68
C ASP A 336 15.03 -18.22 2.21
N ARG A 337 14.71 -19.26 1.43
CA ARG A 337 15.70 -20.15 0.79
C ARG A 337 15.89 -19.87 -0.70
N ASN A 338 15.39 -18.72 -1.21
CA ASN A 338 15.49 -18.39 -2.62
C ASN A 338 16.95 -18.22 -3.02
N ARG A 339 17.34 -18.88 -4.12
CA ARG A 339 18.65 -18.73 -4.78
C ARG A 339 18.50 -17.78 -5.96
N GLU A 340 18.18 -16.53 -5.66
CA GLU A 340 18.08 -15.50 -6.70
C GLU A 340 19.47 -15.23 -7.29
N VAL A 341 19.55 -15.24 -8.62
CA VAL A 341 20.80 -15.09 -9.37
C VAL A 341 20.78 -13.88 -10.28
N PHE A 342 19.63 -13.26 -10.49
CA PHE A 342 19.47 -12.11 -11.35
C PHE A 342 19.82 -10.83 -10.58
N PRO A 343 20.91 -10.11 -10.92
CA PRO A 343 21.39 -8.98 -10.12
C PRO A 343 20.33 -7.88 -9.92
N LEU A 344 19.52 -7.64 -10.94
CA LEU A 344 18.42 -6.70 -10.88
C LEU A 344 17.41 -7.02 -9.76
N ILE A 345 17.09 -8.28 -9.52
CA ILE A 345 16.14 -8.68 -8.47
C ILE A 345 16.81 -8.64 -7.10
N LEU A 346 18.11 -8.95 -7.01
CA LEU A 346 18.88 -8.73 -5.78
C LEU A 346 18.85 -7.26 -5.36
N ASP A 347 19.05 -6.34 -6.31
CA ASP A 347 18.99 -4.89 -6.07
C ASP A 347 17.58 -4.43 -5.63
N VAL A 348 16.51 -5.02 -6.19
CA VAL A 348 15.14 -4.76 -5.73
C VAL A 348 14.98 -5.20 -4.28
N ARG A 349 15.44 -6.41 -3.93
CA ARG A 349 15.36 -6.93 -2.57
C ARG A 349 16.11 -6.03 -1.59
N ASP A 350 17.26 -5.49 -1.98
CA ASP A 350 18.06 -4.57 -1.18
C ASP A 350 17.34 -3.23 -0.95
N VAL A 351 16.73 -2.64 -1.99
CA VAL A 351 15.92 -1.42 -1.85
C VAL A 351 14.74 -1.65 -0.91
N LEU A 352 14.01 -2.77 -1.06
CA LEU A 352 12.87 -3.07 -0.20
C LEU A 352 13.29 -3.31 1.25
N ARG A 353 14.39 -4.03 1.48
CA ARG A 353 14.93 -4.30 2.82
C ARG A 353 15.39 -3.02 3.51
N SER A 354 16.09 -2.15 2.79
CA SER A 354 16.71 -0.94 3.35
C SER A 354 15.71 0.17 3.65
N ASN A 355 14.56 0.19 2.98
CA ASN A 355 13.52 1.22 3.18
C ASN A 355 12.34 0.73 4.05
N GLY A 356 12.20 -0.57 4.23
CA GLY A 356 11.20 -1.17 5.10
C GLY A 356 11.52 -1.06 6.59
N VAL A 357 10.67 -1.67 7.41
CA VAL A 357 10.79 -1.70 8.87
C VAL A 357 10.66 -3.15 9.35
N PRO A 358 11.24 -3.55 10.50
CA PRO A 358 11.02 -4.89 11.02
C PRO A 358 9.52 -5.19 11.22
N ILE A 359 9.07 -6.39 10.86
CA ILE A 359 7.72 -6.85 11.24
C ILE A 359 7.75 -7.16 12.74
N ASP A 360 6.99 -6.39 13.52
CA ASP A 360 6.74 -6.65 14.93
C ASP A 360 5.25 -7.02 15.11
N PRO A 361 4.92 -8.32 15.21
CA PRO A 361 3.53 -8.76 15.39
C PRO A 361 2.89 -8.22 16.68
N GLU A 362 3.68 -7.88 17.70
CA GLU A 362 3.18 -7.32 18.95
C GLU A 362 2.82 -5.83 18.80
N SER A 363 3.49 -5.08 17.93
CA SER A 363 3.20 -3.66 17.69
C SER A 363 1.78 -3.42 17.14
N ALA A 364 1.24 -4.34 16.33
CA ALA A 364 -0.14 -4.29 15.82
C ALA A 364 -1.19 -4.41 16.94
N LEU A 365 -0.85 -5.06 18.06
CA LEU A 365 -1.70 -5.18 19.24
C LEU A 365 -1.57 -3.95 20.16
N CYS A 366 -0.46 -3.21 20.07
CA CYS A 366 -0.05 -2.20 21.04
C CYS A 366 -0.28 -0.73 20.62
N GLY A 367 -0.73 -0.46 19.39
CA GLY A 367 -1.02 0.90 18.87
C GLY A 367 -2.01 1.75 19.69
N ALA A 368 -2.65 1.15 20.69
CA ALA A 368 -3.51 1.81 21.68
C ALA A 368 -2.74 2.56 22.80
N ALA A 369 -1.53 2.13 23.16
CA ALA A 369 -0.89 2.55 24.41
C ALA A 369 0.05 3.76 24.26
N ALA A 370 0.74 3.91 23.12
CA ALA A 370 1.86 4.85 22.99
C ALA A 370 1.47 6.33 22.85
N LEU A 371 0.19 6.67 22.61
CA LEU A 371 -0.25 8.05 22.36
C LEU A 371 -1.15 8.64 23.45
N CYS A 372 -1.43 7.88 24.52
CA CYS A 372 -1.99 8.43 25.75
C CYS A 372 -0.84 9.06 26.56
N GLY A 373 -0.51 10.31 26.22
CA GLY A 373 0.60 11.05 26.80
C GLY A 373 0.73 10.91 28.32
N THR A 374 1.89 10.45 28.77
CA THR A 374 2.35 10.65 30.14
C THR A 374 2.63 12.14 30.32
N ALA A 375 1.73 12.84 31.00
CA ALA A 375 2.04 14.17 31.54
C ALA A 375 3.19 14.03 32.57
N PRO A 376 4.09 15.02 32.70
CA PRO A 376 5.11 15.00 33.73
C PRO A 376 4.43 15.07 35.10
N ARG A 377 4.77 14.14 35.99
CA ARG A 377 4.42 14.25 37.40
C ARG A 377 5.13 15.49 37.96
N THR A 378 4.40 16.60 38.10
CA THR A 378 4.84 17.71 38.95
C THR A 378 4.85 17.21 40.38
N GLY A 379 6.03 17.10 40.98
CA GLY A 379 6.20 16.83 42.39
C GLY A 379 5.61 17.97 43.20
N ALA A 380 4.51 17.69 43.92
CA ALA A 380 4.05 18.53 45.00
C ALA A 380 4.81 18.08 46.26
N THR A 381 5.64 18.98 46.76
CA THR A 381 6.25 18.92 48.09
C THR A 381 5.14 18.98 49.13
N SER A 382 5.08 17.95 49.98
CA SER A 382 4.32 17.93 51.22
C SER A 382 5.09 18.70 52.29
N ASP A 383 4.47 19.71 52.90
CA ASP A 383 4.80 20.15 54.25
C ASP A 383 3.55 20.70 54.94
N ASP A 384 3.49 20.42 56.24
CA ASP A 384 2.63 20.93 57.32
C ASP A 384 1.19 20.44 57.51
N GLU A 385 1.07 19.40 58.36
CA GLU A 385 -0.06 19.17 59.29
C GLU A 385 -0.10 20.22 60.41
N PRO A 386 -1.29 20.61 60.92
CA PRO A 386 -1.41 21.18 62.26
C PRO A 386 -1.90 20.15 63.28
N ASN A 387 -1.09 19.98 64.32
CA ASN A 387 -1.32 19.22 65.53
C ASN A 387 -2.50 19.80 66.36
N GLN A 388 -3.51 18.98 66.66
CA GLN A 388 -4.55 19.29 67.65
C GLN A 388 -4.16 18.68 69.00
N SER A 389 -4.01 19.50 70.03
CA SER A 389 -4.06 19.05 71.43
C SER A 389 -4.89 20.02 72.27
N ALA A 390 -5.65 19.42 73.19
CA ALA A 390 -6.74 20.00 73.96
C ALA A 390 -6.27 20.87 75.14
N GLY A 391 -7.11 21.81 75.58
CA GLY A 391 -6.95 22.46 76.90
C GLY A 391 -7.79 23.72 77.14
N ARG A 392 -9.02 23.51 77.62
CA ARG A 392 -9.72 24.20 78.73
C ARG A 392 -9.84 25.74 78.84
N ASP A 393 -11.10 26.12 79.07
CA ASP A 393 -11.66 27.04 80.08
C ASP A 393 -11.60 28.59 79.93
N GLU A 394 -12.82 29.11 79.73
CA GLU A 394 -13.46 30.36 80.23
C GLU A 394 -13.19 31.78 79.64
N PRO A 395 -14.20 32.69 79.71
CA PRO A 395 -14.33 33.93 78.92
C PRO A 395 -14.23 35.21 79.82
N PRO A 396 -14.82 36.37 79.46
CA PRO A 396 -14.46 37.34 78.43
C PRO A 396 -14.09 38.73 79.05
N SER A 397 -13.52 39.67 78.29
CA SER A 397 -13.72 41.11 78.56
C SER A 397 -13.35 42.03 77.40
N ALA A 398 -14.30 42.91 77.09
CA ALA A 398 -14.24 44.20 76.37
C ALA A 398 -14.06 44.19 74.84
#